data_AF-A0A953LU05-F1
#
_entry.id   AF-A0A953LU05-F1
#
_cell.length_a   1.000
_cell.length_b   1.000
_cell.length_c   1.000
_cell.angle_alpha   90.00
_cell.angle_beta   90.00
_cell.angle_gamma   90.00
#
_symmetry.space_group_name_H-M   'P 1'
#
loop_
_entity.id
_entity.type
_entity.pdbx_description
1 polymer ?
#
loop_
_entity_poly.entity_id
_entity_poly.type
_entity_poly.pdbx_seq_one_letter_code
_entity_poly.pdbx_strand_id
1 'polypeptide(L)'
;MKIRAQIAMVLNLDKCIGCHTCSVTCKNVWTNREGMEYAWFNNVETKPGIGYPKDWENQKRWNGGWTRKRNGKIEPKIGSKWRVLANIFANPDLPEIDDYYEPFT
;
A
#
# COMPACT_ATOMS: atom_id res chain seq x y z
N MET A 1 16.08 4.73 27.85
CA MET A 1 15.26 5.75 27.15
C MET A 1 16.03 6.25 25.93
N LYS A 2 15.47 6.13 24.72
CA LYS A 2 16.11 6.59 23.46
C LYS A 2 15.16 7.58 22.78
N ILE A 3 15.39 8.88 22.96
CA ILE A 3 14.54 9.93 22.39
C ILE A 3 14.74 9.95 20.86
N ARG A 4 13.64 10.07 20.12
CA ARG A 4 13.58 10.19 18.66
C ARG A 4 12.50 11.20 18.28
N ALA A 5 12.60 11.77 17.08
CA ALA A 5 11.61 12.69 16.52
C ALA A 5 11.18 12.22 15.12
N GLN A 6 9.90 12.42 14.79
CA GLN A 6 9.31 12.10 13.49
C GLN A 6 8.20 13.11 13.18
N ILE A 7 8.17 13.64 11.96
CA ILE A 7 7.08 14.49 11.47
C ILE A 7 5.87 13.61 11.17
N ALA A 8 4.70 14.00 11.65
CA ALA A 8 3.44 13.29 11.46
C ALA A 8 2.43 14.14 10.68
N MET A 9 1.39 13.49 10.16
CA MET A 9 0.33 14.10 9.38
C MET A 9 -1.03 13.73 9.98
N VAL A 10 -1.99 14.66 9.91
CA VAL A 10 -3.39 14.44 10.28
C VAL A 10 -4.27 14.81 9.09
N LEU A 11 -5.18 13.92 8.71
CA LEU A 11 -6.18 14.17 7.68
C LEU A 11 -7.56 14.22 8.35
N ASN A 12 -8.21 15.39 8.33
CA ASN A 12 -9.57 15.53 8.84
C ASN A 12 -10.58 15.09 7.77
N LEU A 13 -11.17 13.90 7.96
CA LEU A 13 -12.11 13.31 7.00
C LEU A 13 -13.45 14.07 6.92
N ASP A 14 -13.84 14.82 7.96
CA ASP A 14 -15.04 15.68 7.94
C ASP A 14 -14.89 16.86 6.97
N LYS A 15 -13.66 17.30 6.73
CA LYS A 15 -13.33 18.37 5.78
C LYS A 15 -12.83 17.86 4.42
N CYS A 16 -12.76 16.54 4.24
CA CYS A 16 -12.34 15.96 2.98
C CYS A 16 -13.47 16.09 1.95
N ILE A 17 -13.15 16.68 0.80
CA ILE A 17 -14.13 16.87 -0.30
C ILE A 17 -13.88 15.94 -1.49
N GLY A 18 -12.95 14.99 -1.38
CA GLY A 18 -12.70 13.99 -2.42
C GLY A 18 -12.27 14.58 -3.77
N CYS A 19 -11.55 15.72 -3.79
CA CYS A 19 -11.24 16.44 -5.04
C CYS A 19 -10.01 15.92 -5.82
N HIS A 20 -9.25 14.96 -5.27
CA HIS A 20 -8.04 14.38 -5.89
C HIS A 20 -6.88 15.36 -6.19
N THR A 21 -6.93 16.62 -5.74
CA THR A 21 -5.83 17.59 -5.98
C THR A 21 -4.49 17.11 -5.41
N CYS A 22 -4.51 16.46 -4.24
CA CYS A 22 -3.32 15.85 -3.63
C CYS A 22 -2.72 14.72 -4.49
N SER A 23 -3.56 13.94 -5.19
CA SER A 23 -3.11 12.88 -6.09
C SER A 23 -2.43 13.43 -7.33
N VAL A 24 -3.06 14.42 -8.00
CA VAL A 24 -2.55 15.00 -9.24
C VAL A 24 -1.22 15.72 -9.02
N THR A 25 -1.12 16.52 -7.97
CA THR A 25 0.13 17.22 -7.64
C THR A 25 1.26 16.24 -7.34
N CYS A 26 0.99 15.17 -6.58
CA CYS A 26 1.97 14.11 -6.33
C CYS A 26 2.39 13.39 -7.62
N LYS A 27 1.43 13.04 -8.49
CA LYS A 27 1.68 12.37 -9.77
C LYS A 27 2.60 13.20 -10.67
N ASN A 28 2.28 14.48 -10.85
CA ASN A 28 3.03 15.38 -11.73
C ASN A 28 4.48 15.57 -11.28
N VAL A 29 4.72 15.62 -9.97
CA VAL A 29 6.07 15.85 -9.44
C VAL A 29 6.89 14.56 -9.40
N TRP A 30 6.29 13.42 -9.04
CA TRP A 30 7.06 12.23 -8.64
C TRP A 30 6.91 11.00 -9.53
N THR A 31 5.71 10.74 -10.06
CA THR A 31 5.38 9.46 -10.74
C THR A 31 4.83 9.64 -12.16
N ASN A 32 5.38 10.61 -12.90
CA ASN A 32 5.04 10.91 -14.29
C ASN A 32 5.95 10.25 -15.34
N ARG A 33 6.82 9.32 -14.93
CA ARG A 33 7.79 8.63 -15.79
C ARG A 33 7.30 7.24 -16.18
N GLU A 34 7.87 6.73 -17.26
CA GLU A 34 7.62 5.36 -17.73
C GLU A 34 7.90 4.29 -16.67
N GLY A 35 6.96 3.36 -16.52
CA GLY A 35 6.95 2.31 -15.50
C GLY A 35 6.26 2.70 -14.17
N MET A 36 5.83 3.96 -14.02
CA MET A 36 5.21 4.49 -12.80
C MET A 36 3.88 5.22 -13.07
N GLU A 37 3.39 5.20 -14.30
CA GLU A 37 2.16 5.88 -14.72
C GLU A 37 0.95 5.35 -13.98
N TYR A 38 0.89 4.03 -13.80
CA TYR A 38 -0.16 3.40 -13.01
C TYR A 38 -0.08 3.79 -11.54
N ALA A 39 1.11 4.10 -11.00
CA ALA A 39 1.38 4.22 -9.57
C ALA A 39 1.00 5.58 -8.98
N TRP A 40 0.05 5.58 -8.03
CA TRP A 40 -0.38 6.76 -7.30
C TRP A 40 0.12 6.71 -5.84
N PHE A 41 1.25 7.37 -5.55
CA PHE A 41 1.78 7.43 -4.18
C PHE A 41 0.80 8.04 -3.18
N ASN A 42 0.02 9.03 -3.63
CA ASN A 42 -1.11 9.57 -2.89
C ASN A 42 -2.39 9.35 -3.70
N ASN A 43 -3.23 8.40 -3.29
CA ASN A 43 -4.55 8.16 -3.89
C ASN A 43 -5.67 8.57 -2.94
N VAL A 44 -6.87 8.75 -3.48
CA VAL A 44 -8.09 9.03 -2.72
C VAL A 44 -9.12 7.97 -3.11
N GLU A 45 -9.77 7.37 -2.11
CA GLU A 45 -10.74 6.28 -2.30
C GLU A 45 -12.09 6.67 -1.71
N THR A 46 -13.16 6.44 -2.47
CA THR A 46 -14.53 6.59 -1.99
C THR A 46 -14.94 5.34 -1.22
N LYS A 47 -15.58 5.52 -0.06
CA LYS A 47 -16.17 4.43 0.72
C LYS A 47 -17.71 4.53 0.71
N PRO A 48 -18.43 3.39 0.61
CA PRO A 48 -17.93 2.02 0.48
C PRO A 48 -17.27 1.74 -0.88
N GLY A 49 -16.18 0.96 -0.90
CA GLY A 49 -15.39 0.68 -2.11
C GLY A 49 -14.18 -0.21 -1.84
N ILE A 50 -13.65 -0.84 -2.90
CA ILE A 50 -12.58 -1.86 -2.84
C ILE A 50 -11.16 -1.28 -2.79
N GLY A 51 -11.00 0.00 -3.14
CA GLY A 51 -9.72 0.71 -3.08
C GLY A 51 -8.76 0.42 -4.24
N TYR A 52 -7.51 0.89 -4.10
CA TYR A 52 -6.43 0.80 -5.07
C TYR A 52 -5.12 0.37 -4.37
N PRO A 53 -4.52 -0.79 -4.71
CA PRO A 53 -5.04 -1.83 -5.61
C PRO A 53 -6.34 -2.43 -5.07
N LYS A 54 -7.06 -3.15 -5.93
CA LYS A 54 -8.35 -3.77 -5.60
C LYS A 54 -8.24 -4.65 -4.36
N ASP A 55 -9.11 -4.42 -3.38
CA ASP A 55 -9.23 -5.20 -2.15
C ASP A 55 -7.98 -5.14 -1.26
N TRP A 56 -7.19 -4.04 -1.29
CA TRP A 56 -5.93 -3.93 -0.55
C TRP A 56 -6.07 -4.13 0.98
N GLU A 57 -7.26 -3.88 1.54
CA GLU A 57 -7.56 -4.09 2.96
C GLU A 57 -7.61 -5.59 3.34
N ASN A 58 -7.85 -6.49 2.38
CA ASN A 58 -7.96 -7.93 2.61
C ASN A 58 -6.60 -8.61 2.83
N GLN A 59 -6.16 -8.59 4.08
CA GLN A 59 -4.89 -9.22 4.45
C GLN A 59 -4.93 -10.76 4.41
N LYS A 60 -6.09 -11.41 4.20
CA LYS A 60 -6.12 -12.87 3.96
C LYS A 60 -5.66 -13.19 2.53
N ARG A 61 -5.83 -12.25 1.60
CA ARG A 61 -5.32 -12.31 0.23
C ARG A 61 -3.88 -11.81 0.14
N TRP A 62 -3.62 -10.59 0.65
CA TRP A 62 -2.36 -9.87 0.40
C TRP A 62 -1.23 -10.16 1.37
N ASN A 63 -1.51 -10.81 2.50
CA ASN A 63 -0.51 -11.16 3.51
C ASN A 63 0.40 -9.99 3.97
N GLY A 64 -0.15 -8.76 3.97
CA GLY A 64 0.53 -7.57 4.48
C GLY A 64 0.55 -7.47 6.01
N GLY A 65 1.45 -6.64 6.52
CA GLY A 65 1.56 -6.34 7.96
C GLY A 65 2.20 -7.46 8.80
N TRP A 66 1.83 -7.51 10.08
CA TRP A 66 2.43 -8.37 11.10
C TRP A 66 1.39 -9.25 11.78
N THR A 67 1.81 -10.43 12.23
CA THR A 67 1.04 -11.31 13.09
C THR A 67 1.74 -11.47 14.44
N ARG A 68 0.95 -11.58 15.52
CA ARG A 68 1.46 -11.82 16.87
C ARG A 68 1.33 -13.30 17.21
N LYS A 69 2.45 -13.95 17.51
CA LYS A 69 2.50 -15.36 17.94
C LYS A 69 2.02 -15.51 19.39
N ARG A 70 1.65 -16.74 19.77
CA ARG A 70 1.25 -17.09 21.15
C ARG A 70 2.32 -16.74 22.19
N ASN A 71 3.60 -16.78 21.81
CA ASN A 71 4.73 -16.40 22.67
C ASN A 71 4.99 -14.88 22.74
N GLY A 72 4.09 -14.05 22.19
CA GLY A 72 4.18 -12.60 22.19
C GLY A 72 5.12 -12.00 21.13
N LYS A 73 5.93 -12.79 20.43
CA LYS A 73 6.79 -12.31 19.34
C LYS A 73 5.95 -11.97 18.10
N ILE A 74 6.43 -11.03 17.30
CA ILE A 74 5.83 -10.65 16.01
C ILE A 74 6.54 -11.34 14.85
N GLU A 75 5.80 -11.61 13.79
CA GLU A 75 6.32 -12.15 12.52
C GLU A 75 5.59 -11.48 11.34
N PRO A 76 6.28 -11.18 10.23
CA PRO A 76 5.61 -10.68 9.03
C PRO A 76 4.52 -11.66 8.58
N LYS A 77 3.37 -11.13 8.15
CA LYS A 77 2.25 -11.99 7.72
C LYS A 77 2.58 -12.79 6.46
N ILE A 78 3.42 -12.22 5.59
CA ILE A 78 4.02 -12.88 4.41
C ILE A 78 4.88 -14.11 4.79
N GLY A 79 5.33 -14.23 6.04
CA GLY A 79 6.03 -15.40 6.56
C GLY A 79 7.35 -15.11 7.28
N SER A 80 7.94 -16.17 7.83
CA SER A 80 9.27 -16.15 8.44
C SER A 80 10.36 -15.92 7.38
N LYS A 81 11.58 -15.61 7.83
CA LYS A 81 12.74 -15.35 6.94
C LYS A 81 12.95 -16.44 5.87
N TRP A 82 12.79 -17.71 6.24
CA TRP A 82 12.97 -18.84 5.31
C TRP A 82 11.89 -18.91 4.24
N ARG A 83 10.62 -18.66 4.59
CA ARG A 83 9.53 -18.58 3.60
C ARG A 83 9.74 -17.42 2.63
N VAL A 84 10.11 -16.25 3.15
CA VAL A 84 10.38 -15.06 2.32
C VAL A 84 11.52 -15.34 1.34
N LEU A 85 12.61 -15.97 1.79
CA LEU A 85 13.73 -16.32 0.93
C LEU A 85 13.35 -17.38 -0.13
N ALA A 86 12.55 -18.39 0.24
CA ALA A 86 12.11 -19.42 -0.69
C ALA A 86 11.23 -18.87 -1.83
N ASN A 87 10.48 -17.80 -1.56
CA ASN A 87 9.58 -17.15 -2.53
C ASN A 87 10.22 -15.94 -3.24
N ILE A 88 11.54 -15.77 -3.18
CA ILE A 88 12.20 -14.59 -3.78
C ILE A 88 12.09 -14.55 -5.32
N PHE A 89 12.08 -15.72 -5.97
CA PHE A 89 12.06 -15.81 -7.43
C PHE A 89 10.66 -15.64 -8.02
N ALA A 90 9.63 -15.86 -7.22
CA ALA A 90 8.23 -15.65 -7.58
C ALA A 90 7.44 -15.42 -6.30
N ASN A 91 7.08 -14.17 -6.03
CA ASN A 91 6.30 -13.83 -4.84
C ASN A 91 4.82 -14.17 -5.08
N PRO A 92 4.24 -15.17 -4.39
CA PRO A 92 2.85 -15.59 -4.60
C PRO A 92 1.83 -14.57 -4.08
N ASP A 93 2.27 -13.61 -3.27
CA ASP A 93 1.42 -12.61 -2.61
C ASP A 93 1.49 -11.24 -3.31
N LEU A 94 2.18 -11.14 -4.46
CA LEU A 94 2.39 -9.89 -5.19
C LEU A 94 1.12 -9.47 -5.97
N PRO A 95 0.62 -8.23 -5.80
CA PRO A 95 -0.43 -7.70 -6.67
C PRO A 95 0.07 -7.56 -8.11
N GLU A 96 -0.77 -7.96 -9.06
CA GLU A 96 -0.49 -7.84 -10.50
C GLU A 96 -0.97 -6.49 -11.04
N ILE A 97 -0.60 -6.16 -12.29
CA ILE A 97 -1.02 -4.88 -12.90
C ILE A 97 -2.55 -4.75 -12.97
N ASP A 98 -3.27 -5.86 -13.15
CA ASP A 98 -4.74 -5.91 -13.22
C ASP A 98 -5.42 -5.65 -11.86
N ASP A 99 -4.70 -5.83 -10.75
CA ASP A 99 -5.16 -5.41 -9.42
C ASP A 99 -5.10 -3.89 -9.25
N TYR A 100 -4.30 -3.20 -10.07
CA TYR A 100 -4.31 -1.76 -10.21
C TYR A 100 -5.18 -1.38 -11.42
N TYR A 101 -4.53 -1.05 -12.54
CA TYR A 101 -5.11 -0.88 -13.87
C TYR A 101 -3.97 -0.88 -14.91
N GLU A 102 -4.25 -1.32 -16.14
CA GLU A 102 -3.35 -1.14 -17.26
C GLU A 102 -3.34 0.35 -17.68
N PRO A 103 -2.20 1.05 -17.60
CA PRO A 103 -2.14 2.47 -17.96
C PRO A 103 -2.40 2.65 -19.47
N PHE A 104 -3.21 3.65 -19.81
CA PHE A 104 -3.58 3.99 -21.18
C PHE A 104 -3.14 5.42 -21.53
N THR A 105 -3.00 5.71 -22.82
CA THR A 105 -2.60 7.02 -23.37
C THR A 105 -3.64 7.55 -24.34
#